data_AF-A0A535F1J5-F1
#
_entry.id   AF-A0A535F1J5-F1
#
_cell.length_a   1.000
_cell.length_b   1.000
_cell.length_c   1.000
_cell.angle_alpha   90.00
_cell.angle_beta   90.00
_cell.angle_gamma   90.00
#
_symmetry.space_group_name_H-M   'P 1'
#
loop_
_entity.id
_entity.type
_entity.pdbx_description
1 polymer ?
#
loop_
_entity_poly.entity_id
_entity_poly.type
_entity_poly.pdbx_seq_one_letter_code
_entity_poly.pdbx_strand_id
1 'polypeptide(L)'
;MQQRDVDGAANPLKGPLTQSAMSSLQGQRHANEQFVARPQCTTTVTSNPPVGAKATSVTVTVTAKCSAEVYDQNGAQAIAANLLKSEAATSPGPGYALAGNVVTTVTQATAGSNGTVTLLVKAEGIWVYQFSTAYKMQLAKLIAGKSQSEANALLLGQVGVEKVDSISLSGGGNALPADASQITIVVLNVPGLQGSPTPTGSPGSGTPTSTTSSPVPRPSPSSVPGK
;
A
#
# COMPACT_ATOMS: atom_id res chain seq x y z
N MET A 1 -46.74 24.26 -17.97
CA MET A 1 -45.30 24.16 -17.64
C MET A 1 -44.63 23.32 -18.70
N GLN A 2 -43.48 23.77 -19.20
CA GLN A 2 -42.70 23.14 -20.27
C GLN A 2 -41.37 22.60 -19.73
N GLN A 3 -40.75 21.65 -20.45
CA GLN A 3 -39.46 21.08 -20.06
C GLN A 3 -38.37 22.14 -19.89
N ARG A 4 -38.38 23.18 -20.74
CA ARG A 4 -37.44 24.30 -20.67
C ARG A 4 -37.52 25.06 -19.34
N ASP A 5 -38.71 25.14 -18.73
CA ASP A 5 -38.90 25.79 -17.44
C ASP A 5 -38.21 24.97 -16.32
N VAL A 6 -38.34 23.64 -16.36
CA VAL A 6 -37.68 22.71 -15.43
C VAL A 6 -36.16 22.74 -15.60
N ASP A 7 -35.67 22.70 -16.84
CA ASP A 7 -34.25 22.73 -17.13
C ASP A 7 -33.62 24.08 -16.73
N GLY A 8 -34.34 25.19 -16.96
CA GLY A 8 -33.92 26.52 -16.52
C GLY A 8 -33.75 26.62 -15.01
N ALA A 9 -34.64 26.00 -14.24
CA ALA A 9 -34.53 25.93 -12.78
C ALA A 9 -33.47 24.92 -12.31
N ALA A 10 -33.32 23.78 -12.99
CA ALA A 10 -32.44 22.69 -12.55
C ALA A 10 -30.97 22.90 -12.91
N ASN A 11 -30.66 23.41 -14.11
CA ASN A 11 -29.30 23.49 -14.63
C ASN A 11 -28.34 24.31 -13.75
N PRO A 12 -28.74 25.48 -13.19
CA PRO A 12 -27.88 26.22 -12.27
C PRO A 12 -27.54 25.45 -10.98
N LEU A 13 -28.37 24.48 -10.58
CA LEU A 13 -28.21 23.72 -9.34
C LEU A 13 -27.34 22.47 -9.51
N LYS A 14 -27.22 21.92 -10.73
CA LYS A 14 -26.50 20.66 -10.99
C LYS A 14 -25.04 20.73 -10.52
N GLY A 15 -24.29 21.75 -10.96
CA GLY A 15 -22.88 21.92 -10.61
C GLY A 15 -22.64 22.02 -9.09
N PRO A 16 -23.27 22.99 -8.40
CA PRO A 16 -23.14 23.15 -6.95
C PRO A 16 -23.53 21.89 -6.16
N LEU A 17 -24.61 21.20 -6.56
CA LEU A 17 -25.03 19.98 -5.89
C LEU A 17 -24.06 18.82 -6.12
N THR A 18 -23.52 18.65 -7.33
CA THR A 18 -22.48 17.66 -7.60
C THR A 18 -21.22 17.95 -6.78
N GLN A 19 -20.80 19.21 -6.70
CA GLN A 19 -19.64 19.60 -5.89
C GLN A 19 -19.87 19.33 -4.41
N SER A 20 -21.05 19.66 -3.89
CA SER A 20 -21.44 19.38 -2.51
C SER A 20 -21.43 17.87 -2.23
N ALA A 21 -22.03 17.07 -3.12
CA ALA A 21 -22.07 15.61 -2.98
C ALA A 21 -20.66 15.00 -3.02
N MET A 22 -19.78 15.51 -3.89
CA MET A 22 -18.38 15.07 -3.94
C MET A 22 -17.61 15.43 -2.67
N SER A 23 -17.82 16.63 -2.11
CA SER A 23 -17.21 17.03 -0.84
C SER A 23 -17.69 16.16 0.31
N SER A 24 -18.98 15.83 0.37
CA SER A 24 -19.52 14.92 1.38
C SER A 24 -18.96 13.50 1.24
N LEU A 25 -18.77 13.02 0.01
CA LEU A 25 -18.14 11.73 -0.24
C LEU A 25 -16.67 11.71 0.20
N GLN A 26 -15.92 12.79 -0.06
CA GLN A 26 -14.55 12.91 0.42
C GLN A 26 -14.46 12.92 1.94
N GLY A 27 -15.42 13.54 2.63
CA GLY A 27 -15.50 13.55 4.09
C GLY A 27 -15.88 12.19 4.72
N GLN A 28 -16.42 11.25 3.93
CA GLN A 28 -16.69 9.89 4.40
C GLN A 28 -15.46 8.98 4.37
N ARG A 29 -14.41 9.39 3.64
CA ARG A 29 -13.18 8.61 3.52
C ARG A 29 -12.37 8.68 4.82
N HIS A 30 -11.93 7.53 5.31
CA HIS A 30 -11.04 7.44 6.46
C HIS A 30 -9.60 7.87 6.09
N ALA A 31 -8.78 8.17 7.11
CA ALA A 31 -7.44 8.75 6.91
C ALA A 31 -6.49 7.89 6.07
N ASN A 32 -6.60 6.55 6.16
CA ASN A 32 -5.74 5.60 5.44
C ASN A 32 -6.36 5.10 4.13
N GLU A 33 -7.55 5.59 3.78
CA GLU A 33 -8.25 5.13 2.60
C GLU A 33 -7.86 5.93 1.35
N GLN A 34 -7.76 5.22 0.23
CA GLN A 34 -7.63 5.80 -1.10
C GLN A 34 -8.78 5.38 -2.00
N PHE A 35 -9.19 6.27 -2.91
CA PHE A 35 -10.16 5.93 -3.94
C PHE A 35 -9.52 5.00 -4.97
N VAL A 36 -10.22 3.92 -5.31
CA VAL A 36 -9.81 2.97 -6.34
C VAL A 36 -9.80 3.63 -7.72
N ALA A 37 -10.80 4.48 -7.98
CA ALA A 37 -10.96 5.23 -9.21
C ALA A 37 -11.60 6.59 -8.91
N ARG A 38 -11.72 7.44 -9.93
CA ARG A 38 -12.44 8.71 -9.80
C ARG A 38 -13.89 8.43 -9.36
N PRO A 39 -14.40 9.12 -8.32
CA PRO A 39 -15.80 9.01 -7.91
C PRO A 39 -16.75 9.27 -9.08
N GLN A 40 -17.81 8.46 -9.15
CA GLN A 40 -18.85 8.59 -10.17
C GLN A 40 -20.02 9.39 -9.60
N CYS A 41 -20.44 10.43 -10.30
CA CYS A 41 -21.55 11.29 -9.87
C CYS A 41 -22.66 11.33 -10.94
N THR A 42 -23.90 11.20 -10.50
CA THR A 42 -25.09 11.33 -11.34
C THR A 42 -26.05 12.36 -10.73
N THR A 43 -26.79 13.06 -11.60
CA THR A 43 -27.83 14.01 -11.17
C THR A 43 -29.19 13.60 -11.72
N THR A 44 -30.19 13.55 -10.86
CA THR A 44 -31.59 13.25 -11.22
C THR A 44 -32.44 14.49 -10.99
N VAL A 45 -33.30 14.83 -11.95
CA VAL A 45 -34.22 15.96 -11.86
C VAL A 45 -35.65 15.43 -11.89
N THR A 46 -36.47 15.84 -10.92
CA THR A 46 -37.90 15.54 -10.88
C THR A 46 -38.70 16.84 -10.72
N SER A 47 -39.96 16.85 -11.16
CA SER A 47 -40.85 18.01 -11.02
C SER A 47 -42.21 17.57 -10.49
N ASN A 48 -42.80 18.41 -9.64
CA ASN A 48 -44.16 18.23 -9.13
C ASN A 48 -44.91 19.59 -9.16
N PRO A 49 -46.02 19.70 -9.91
CA PRO A 49 -46.61 18.69 -10.79
C PRO A 49 -45.74 18.40 -12.04
N PRO A 50 -45.95 17.27 -12.73
CA PRO A 50 -45.09 16.83 -13.83
C PRO A 50 -45.16 17.77 -15.04
N VAL A 51 -44.19 17.62 -15.95
CA VAL A 51 -44.14 18.40 -17.19
C VAL A 51 -45.42 18.21 -18.02
N GLY A 52 -45.94 19.31 -18.56
CA GLY A 52 -47.22 19.33 -19.28
C GLY A 52 -48.44 19.57 -18.39
N ALA A 53 -48.32 19.48 -17.06
CA ALA A 53 -49.42 19.84 -16.17
C ALA A 53 -49.72 21.35 -16.20
N LYS A 54 -51.00 21.68 -16.03
CA LYS A 54 -51.45 23.06 -15.76
C LYS A 54 -51.33 23.32 -14.27
N ALA A 55 -50.42 24.22 -13.90
CA ALA A 55 -50.22 24.64 -12.52
C ALA A 55 -49.67 26.06 -12.48
N THR A 56 -49.99 26.77 -11.40
CA THR A 56 -49.49 28.13 -11.13
C THR A 56 -48.12 28.13 -10.44
N SER A 57 -47.73 27.01 -9.82
CA SER A 57 -46.42 26.79 -9.18
C SER A 57 -45.89 25.40 -9.46
N VAL A 58 -44.56 25.26 -9.55
CA VAL A 58 -43.87 23.98 -9.74
C VAL A 58 -42.73 23.85 -8.73
N THR A 59 -42.61 22.67 -8.10
CA THR A 59 -41.42 22.30 -7.33
C THR A 59 -40.52 21.45 -8.21
N VAL A 60 -39.29 21.90 -8.44
CA VAL A 60 -38.25 21.13 -9.13
C VAL A 60 -37.27 20.61 -8.09
N THR A 61 -37.07 19.30 -8.04
CA THR A 61 -36.12 18.64 -7.15
C THR A 61 -34.94 18.15 -7.97
N VAL A 62 -33.73 18.58 -7.59
CA VAL A 62 -32.48 18.09 -8.18
C VAL A 62 -31.73 17.31 -7.11
N THR A 63 -31.42 16.06 -7.40
CA THR A 63 -30.65 15.18 -6.51
C THR A 63 -29.33 14.84 -7.17
N ALA A 64 -28.22 15.09 -6.49
CA ALA A 64 -26.91 14.60 -6.90
C ALA A 64 -26.52 13.39 -6.04
N LYS A 65 -26.07 12.31 -6.66
CA LYS A 65 -25.53 11.12 -6.00
C LYS A 65 -24.10 10.91 -6.48
N CYS A 66 -23.16 10.80 -5.56
CA CYS A 66 -21.78 10.39 -5.86
C CYS A 66 -21.47 9.08 -5.14
N SER A 67 -20.72 8.20 -5.79
CA SER A 67 -20.26 6.92 -5.23
C SER A 67 -18.83 6.64 -5.67
N ALA A 68 -18.05 6.00 -4.80
CA ALA A 68 -16.71 5.53 -5.08
C ALA A 68 -16.41 4.31 -4.22
N GLU A 69 -15.49 3.48 -4.70
CA GLU A 69 -14.87 2.43 -3.89
C GLU A 69 -13.56 2.96 -3.31
N VAL A 70 -13.26 2.54 -2.08
CA VAL A 70 -12.04 2.89 -1.36
C VAL A 70 -11.34 1.63 -0.85
N TYR A 71 -10.06 1.74 -0.58
CA TYR A 71 -9.28 0.70 0.08
C TYR A 71 -8.35 1.30 1.13
N ASP A 72 -8.06 0.57 2.21
CA ASP A 72 -7.05 0.94 3.19
C ASP A 72 -5.65 0.70 2.59
N GLN A 73 -4.97 1.78 2.26
CA GLN A 73 -3.64 1.73 1.65
C GLN A 73 -2.60 1.15 2.60
N ASN A 74 -2.65 1.52 3.88
CA ASN A 74 -1.68 1.05 4.87
C ASN A 74 -1.91 -0.43 5.18
N GLY A 75 -3.18 -0.83 5.32
CA GLY A 75 -3.56 -2.24 5.50
C GLY A 75 -3.11 -3.11 4.34
N ALA A 76 -3.34 -2.68 3.10
CA ALA A 76 -2.90 -3.43 1.91
C ALA A 76 -1.37 -3.59 1.84
N GLN A 77 -0.62 -2.52 2.14
CA GLN A 77 0.84 -2.54 2.21
C GLN A 77 1.36 -3.46 3.33
N ALA A 78 0.75 -3.41 4.52
CA ALA A 78 1.11 -4.27 5.64
C ALA A 78 0.88 -5.76 5.34
N ILE A 79 -0.26 -6.10 4.70
CA ILE A 79 -0.55 -7.46 4.25
C ILE A 79 0.54 -7.96 3.31
N ALA A 80 0.87 -7.18 2.26
CA ALA A 80 1.90 -7.56 1.30
C ALA A 80 3.28 -7.75 1.96
N ALA A 81 3.66 -6.87 2.89
CA ALA A 81 4.91 -7.02 3.62
C ALA A 81 4.96 -8.28 4.50
N ASN A 82 3.85 -8.63 5.15
CA ASN A 82 3.77 -9.84 5.97
C ASN A 82 3.81 -11.11 5.12
N LEU A 83 3.14 -11.12 3.97
CA LEU A 83 3.22 -12.21 3.01
C LEU A 83 4.66 -12.42 2.54
N LEU A 84 5.37 -11.35 2.19
CA LEU A 84 6.77 -11.45 1.78
C LEU A 84 7.68 -11.95 2.91
N LYS A 85 7.48 -11.49 4.16
CA LYS A 85 8.23 -11.99 5.32
C LYS A 85 7.97 -13.47 5.58
N SER A 86 6.74 -13.93 5.36
CA SER A 86 6.38 -15.35 5.48
C SER A 86 7.05 -16.19 4.40
N GLU A 87 7.05 -15.72 3.15
CA GLU A 87 7.75 -16.38 2.05
C GLU A 87 9.25 -16.45 2.29
N ALA A 88 9.84 -15.42 2.90
CA ALA A 88 11.26 -15.41 3.23
C ALA A 88 11.69 -16.53 4.18
N ALA A 89 10.76 -17.09 4.97
CA ALA A 89 11.03 -18.24 5.83
C ALA A 89 11.27 -19.55 5.04
N THR A 90 10.79 -19.63 3.80
CA THR A 90 10.99 -20.76 2.87
C THR A 90 12.02 -20.43 1.80
N SER A 91 12.00 -19.22 1.25
CA SER A 91 12.92 -18.74 0.22
C SER A 91 13.26 -17.26 0.48
N PRO A 92 14.48 -16.94 0.94
CA PRO A 92 15.71 -17.74 0.88
C PRO A 92 15.85 -18.82 1.96
N GLY A 93 14.97 -18.83 2.98
CA GLY A 93 14.90 -19.91 3.94
C GLY A 93 15.62 -19.65 5.28
N PRO A 94 15.81 -20.70 6.10
CA PRO A 94 16.40 -20.58 7.42
C PRO A 94 17.81 -20.00 7.41
N GLY A 95 18.13 -19.22 8.44
CA GLY A 95 19.44 -18.56 8.59
C GLY A 95 19.50 -17.19 7.93
N TYR A 96 18.51 -16.79 7.14
CA TYR A 96 18.41 -15.42 6.64
C TYR A 96 17.54 -14.54 7.54
N ALA A 97 17.95 -13.27 7.68
CA ALA A 97 17.16 -12.25 8.37
C ALA A 97 17.05 -11.00 7.50
N LEU A 98 15.94 -10.27 7.67
CA LEU A 98 15.71 -9.02 6.95
C LEU A 98 16.76 -7.97 7.35
N ALA A 99 17.48 -7.44 6.38
CA ALA A 99 18.31 -6.26 6.50
C ALA A 99 17.45 -5.01 6.24
N GLY A 100 17.25 -4.20 7.28
CA GLY A 100 16.43 -2.99 7.20
C GLY A 100 14.94 -3.30 7.17
N ASN A 101 14.23 -2.77 6.17
CA ASN A 101 12.77 -2.82 6.09
C ASN A 101 12.28 -3.45 4.79
N VAL A 102 11.03 -3.92 4.81
CA VAL A 102 10.30 -4.20 3.57
C VAL A 102 9.71 -2.90 3.04
N VAL A 103 9.93 -2.66 1.75
CA VAL A 103 9.32 -1.55 1.00
C VAL A 103 8.12 -2.09 0.25
N THR A 104 6.99 -1.41 0.36
CA THR A 104 5.75 -1.78 -0.33
C THR A 104 5.17 -0.62 -1.11
N THR A 105 4.53 -0.92 -2.23
CA THR A 105 3.89 0.10 -3.08
C THR A 105 2.67 -0.51 -3.76
N VAL A 106 1.52 0.13 -3.63
CA VAL A 106 0.34 -0.22 -4.41
C VAL A 106 0.55 0.30 -5.82
N THR A 107 0.68 -0.61 -6.80
CA THR A 107 0.94 -0.27 -8.20
C THR A 107 -0.33 -0.19 -9.01
N GLN A 108 -1.39 -0.87 -8.57
CA GLN A 108 -2.69 -0.86 -9.22
C GLN A 108 -3.81 -1.10 -8.21
N ALA A 109 -4.94 -0.41 -8.41
CA ALA A 109 -6.19 -0.67 -7.74
C ALA A 109 -7.30 -0.72 -8.80
N THR A 110 -8.11 -1.77 -8.80
CA THR A 110 -9.18 -1.97 -9.77
C THR A 110 -10.47 -2.35 -9.06
N ALA A 111 -11.55 -1.64 -9.37
CA ALA A 111 -12.89 -1.96 -8.91
C ALA A 111 -13.40 -3.20 -9.64
N GLY A 112 -13.82 -4.21 -8.89
CA GLY A 112 -14.43 -5.43 -9.39
C GLY A 112 -15.95 -5.36 -9.33
N SER A 113 -16.61 -6.47 -9.63
CA SER A 113 -18.05 -6.61 -9.40
C SER A 113 -18.34 -6.89 -7.92
N ASN A 114 -19.57 -6.60 -7.48
CA ASN A 114 -20.07 -6.92 -6.15
C ASN A 114 -19.29 -6.26 -4.98
N GLY A 115 -18.73 -5.06 -5.19
CA GLY A 115 -17.99 -4.32 -4.15
C GLY A 115 -16.63 -4.90 -3.81
N THR A 116 -16.05 -5.69 -4.72
CA THR A 116 -14.70 -6.22 -4.58
C THR A 116 -13.68 -5.25 -5.15
N VAL A 117 -12.56 -5.07 -4.46
CA VAL A 117 -11.43 -4.27 -4.95
C VAL A 117 -10.22 -5.18 -5.10
N THR A 118 -9.62 -5.20 -6.29
CA THR A 118 -8.37 -5.93 -6.54
C THR A 118 -7.20 -4.96 -6.48
N LEU A 119 -6.22 -5.26 -5.63
CA LEU A 119 -5.01 -4.48 -5.47
C LEU A 119 -3.80 -5.27 -5.95
N LEU A 120 -2.96 -4.65 -6.78
CA LEU A 120 -1.61 -5.14 -7.06
C LEU A 120 -0.63 -4.36 -6.19
N VAL A 121 0.07 -5.08 -5.31
CA VAL A 121 1.03 -4.49 -4.37
C VAL A 121 2.40 -5.10 -4.61
N LYS A 122 3.38 -4.26 -4.93
CA LYS A 122 4.78 -4.64 -5.00
C LYS A 122 5.34 -4.65 -3.57
N ALA A 123 6.05 -5.70 -3.20
CA ALA A 123 6.74 -5.82 -1.91
C ALA A 123 8.18 -6.29 -2.14
N GLU A 124 9.15 -5.62 -1.55
CA GLU A 124 10.57 -5.91 -1.73
C GLU A 124 11.33 -5.76 -0.40
N GLY A 125 12.37 -6.59 -0.21
CA GLY A 125 13.26 -6.51 0.94
C GLY A 125 14.59 -7.20 0.64
N ILE A 126 15.58 -7.01 1.52
CA ILE A 126 16.89 -7.67 1.41
C ILE A 126 17.04 -8.61 2.61
N TRP A 127 17.29 -9.89 2.34
CA TRP A 127 17.53 -10.90 3.36
C TRP A 127 19.00 -11.31 3.35
N VAL A 128 19.64 -11.27 4.51
CA VAL A 128 21.07 -11.52 4.67
C VAL A 128 21.27 -12.71 5.59
N TYR A 129 22.17 -13.62 5.18
CA TYR A 129 22.51 -14.79 5.98
C TYR A 129 23.20 -14.39 7.28
N GLN A 130 22.75 -14.99 8.38
CA GLN A 130 23.19 -14.69 9.73
C GLN A 130 24.29 -15.67 10.14
N PHE A 131 25.53 -15.19 10.14
CA PHE A 131 26.69 -15.97 10.55
C PHE A 131 26.84 -15.96 12.07
N SER A 132 26.51 -17.08 12.71
CA SER A 132 26.78 -17.29 14.13
C SER A 132 28.28 -17.36 14.42
N THR A 133 28.69 -17.10 15.67
CA THR A 133 30.09 -17.24 16.10
C THR A 133 30.62 -18.66 15.87
N ALA A 134 29.79 -19.68 16.13
CA ALA A 134 30.16 -21.07 15.89
C ALA A 134 30.41 -21.35 14.40
N TYR A 135 29.55 -20.83 13.52
CA TYR A 135 29.72 -21.00 12.08
C TYR A 135 30.95 -20.26 11.56
N LYS A 136 31.22 -19.03 12.03
CA LYS A 136 32.46 -18.30 11.72
C LYS A 136 33.72 -19.09 12.12
N MET A 137 33.72 -19.74 13.29
CA MET A 137 34.84 -20.60 13.69
C MET A 137 34.96 -21.86 12.80
N GLN A 138 33.85 -22.44 12.36
CA GLN A 138 33.87 -23.57 11.43
C GLN A 138 34.47 -23.16 10.08
N LEU A 139 34.10 -21.99 9.57
CA LEU A 139 34.68 -21.40 8.36
C LEU A 139 36.18 -21.15 8.53
N ALA A 140 36.62 -20.59 9.67
CA ALA A 140 38.04 -20.40 9.98
C ALA A 140 38.82 -21.73 9.97
N LYS A 141 38.25 -22.79 10.57
CA LYS A 141 38.85 -24.13 10.55
C LYS A 141 38.92 -24.74 9.15
N LEU A 142 37.90 -24.51 8.32
CA LEU A 142 37.85 -25.01 6.94
C LEU A 142 39.01 -24.48 6.08
N ILE A 143 39.42 -23.23 6.30
CA ILE A 143 40.44 -22.54 5.50
C ILE A 143 41.82 -22.46 6.16
N ALA A 144 41.98 -23.00 7.36
CA ALA A 144 43.25 -23.00 8.08
C ALA A 144 44.36 -23.71 7.28
N GLY A 145 45.53 -23.08 7.19
CA GLY A 145 46.67 -23.59 6.42
C GLY A 145 46.51 -23.58 4.89
N LYS A 146 45.38 -23.11 4.34
CA LYS A 146 45.13 -23.06 2.90
C LYS A 146 45.79 -21.84 2.26
N SER A 147 46.08 -21.91 0.97
CA SER A 147 46.41 -20.70 0.20
C SER A 147 45.20 -19.76 0.11
N GLN A 148 45.42 -18.48 -0.18
CA GLN A 148 44.32 -17.53 -0.35
C GLN A 148 43.32 -17.98 -1.43
N SER A 149 43.83 -18.54 -2.55
CA SER A 149 42.99 -19.01 -3.65
C SER A 149 42.11 -20.20 -3.23
N GLU A 150 42.68 -21.17 -2.52
CA GLU A 150 41.92 -22.33 -2.02
C GLU A 150 40.91 -21.91 -0.95
N ALA A 151 41.30 -21.01 -0.04
CA ALA A 151 40.41 -20.48 0.97
C ALA A 151 39.21 -19.75 0.35
N ASN A 152 39.46 -18.92 -0.67
CA ASN A 152 38.40 -18.24 -1.42
C ASN A 152 37.42 -19.25 -2.05
N ALA A 153 37.94 -20.24 -2.77
CA ALA A 153 37.11 -21.27 -3.41
C ALA A 153 36.28 -22.06 -2.38
N LEU A 154 36.87 -22.41 -1.24
CA LEU A 154 36.18 -23.12 -0.15
C LEU A 154 35.08 -22.28 0.49
N LEU A 155 35.32 -20.98 0.71
CA LEU A 155 34.35 -20.04 1.28
C LEU A 155 33.18 -19.80 0.33
N LEU A 156 33.42 -19.62 -0.97
CA LEU A 156 32.36 -19.45 -1.97
C LEU A 156 31.43 -20.68 -2.09
N GLY A 157 31.90 -21.86 -1.65
CA GLY A 157 31.07 -23.06 -1.56
C GLY A 157 30.19 -23.14 -0.31
N GLN A 158 30.27 -22.16 0.60
CA GLN A 158 29.54 -22.17 1.87
C GLN A 158 28.21 -21.44 1.77
N VAL A 159 27.23 -21.91 2.53
CA VAL A 159 25.92 -21.26 2.58
C VAL A 159 26.05 -19.82 3.09
N GLY A 160 25.35 -18.90 2.42
CA GLY A 160 25.35 -17.49 2.77
C GLY A 160 26.58 -16.70 2.31
N VAL A 161 27.55 -17.34 1.64
CA VAL A 161 28.73 -16.66 1.08
C VAL A 161 28.55 -16.47 -0.43
N GLU A 162 28.12 -15.27 -0.82
CA GLU A 162 28.01 -14.90 -2.24
C GLU A 162 29.34 -14.39 -2.80
N LYS A 163 30.13 -13.69 -1.97
CA LYS A 163 31.39 -13.07 -2.34
C LYS A 163 32.36 -13.05 -1.16
N VAL A 164 33.64 -13.28 -1.44
CA VAL A 164 34.76 -12.97 -0.53
C VAL A 164 35.42 -11.69 -1.02
N ASP A 165 35.33 -10.61 -0.23
CA ASP A 165 35.80 -9.29 -0.67
C ASP A 165 37.34 -9.17 -0.64
N SER A 166 37.97 -9.63 0.45
CA SER A 166 39.43 -9.70 0.56
C SER A 166 39.86 -10.75 1.58
N ILE A 167 41.08 -11.27 1.41
CA ILE A 167 41.80 -12.07 2.41
C ILE A 167 43.10 -11.33 2.72
N SER A 168 43.19 -10.74 3.91
CA SER A 168 44.38 -9.99 4.35
C SER A 168 45.26 -10.88 5.23
N LEU A 169 46.54 -10.99 4.87
CA LEU A 169 47.53 -11.75 5.64
C LEU A 169 48.54 -10.82 6.30
N SER A 170 48.69 -10.95 7.62
CA SER A 170 49.75 -10.30 8.37
C SER A 170 51.02 -11.16 8.28
N GLY A 171 52.16 -10.58 7.86
CA GLY A 171 53.46 -11.29 7.88
C GLY A 171 53.95 -11.87 6.55
N GLY A 172 53.35 -11.51 5.40
CA GLY A 172 53.95 -11.72 4.08
C GLY A 172 53.97 -13.16 3.53
N GLY A 173 53.28 -14.10 4.18
CA GLY A 173 53.10 -15.46 3.67
C GLY A 173 52.00 -15.57 2.60
N ASN A 174 51.98 -16.67 1.86
CA ASN A 174 50.98 -16.96 0.81
C ASN A 174 49.83 -17.88 1.28
N ALA A 175 49.90 -18.35 2.52
CA ALA A 175 48.92 -19.25 3.14
C ALA A 175 48.37 -18.66 4.44
N LEU A 176 47.13 -19.02 4.76
CA LEU A 176 46.51 -18.69 6.04
C LEU A 176 47.22 -19.44 7.18
N PRO A 177 47.22 -18.90 8.41
CA PRO A 177 47.73 -19.61 9.58
C PRO A 177 47.13 -21.01 9.74
N ALA A 178 47.94 -21.97 10.17
CA ALA A 178 47.47 -23.33 10.46
C ALA A 178 46.58 -23.38 11.71
N ASP A 179 46.77 -22.44 12.65
CA ASP A 179 45.90 -22.27 13.80
C ASP A 179 44.68 -21.41 13.43
N ALA A 180 43.50 -22.02 13.43
CA ALA A 180 42.25 -21.34 13.11
C ALA A 180 41.90 -20.20 14.07
N SER A 181 42.42 -20.19 15.30
CA SER A 181 42.21 -19.09 16.25
C SER A 181 42.85 -17.78 15.80
N GLN A 182 43.81 -17.85 14.87
CA GLN A 182 44.47 -16.69 14.27
C GLN A 182 43.72 -16.17 13.02
N ILE A 183 42.59 -16.78 12.65
CA ILE A 183 41.78 -16.40 11.48
C ILE A 183 40.47 -15.79 11.97
N THR A 184 40.22 -14.53 11.58
CA THR A 184 38.97 -13.82 11.90
C THR A 184 38.08 -13.73 10.67
N ILE A 185 36.84 -14.20 10.78
CA ILE A 185 35.82 -14.04 9.74
C ILE A 185 34.99 -12.78 10.04
N VAL A 186 35.13 -11.78 9.16
CA VAL A 186 34.34 -10.54 9.21
C VAL A 186 33.26 -10.62 8.13
N VAL A 187 32.01 -10.39 8.53
CA VAL A 187 30.87 -10.32 7.61
C VAL A 187 30.55 -8.86 7.39
N LEU A 188 30.57 -8.42 6.14
CA LEU A 188 30.26 -7.04 5.79
C LEU A 188 28.75 -6.80 5.93
N ASN A 189 28.39 -5.63 6.47
CA ASN A 189 27.00 -5.23 6.59
C ASN A 189 26.43 -4.87 5.22
N VAL A 190 25.35 -5.52 4.81
CA VAL A 190 24.61 -5.15 3.61
C VAL A 190 23.58 -4.08 4.00
N PRO A 191 23.63 -2.88 3.42
CA PRO A 191 22.57 -1.90 3.60
C PRO A 191 21.24 -2.51 3.17
N GLY A 192 20.23 -2.42 4.04
CA GLY A 192 18.87 -2.82 3.68
C GLY A 192 18.32 -2.00 2.52
N LEU A 193 17.19 -2.45 1.97
CA LEU A 193 16.54 -1.76 0.85
C LEU A 193 16.19 -0.32 1.26
N GLN A 194 16.55 0.64 0.43
CA GLN A 194 16.27 2.06 0.66
C GLN A 194 14.86 2.38 0.12
N GLY A 195 14.02 2.99 0.94
CA GLY A 195 12.65 3.38 0.58
C GLY A 195 11.81 3.74 1.80
N SER A 196 10.61 4.27 1.58
CA SER A 196 9.68 4.51 2.67
C SER A 196 9.29 3.18 3.34
N PRO A 197 9.52 3.03 4.65
CA PRO A 197 9.18 1.80 5.34
C PRO A 197 7.67 1.55 5.26
N THR A 198 7.30 0.27 5.13
CA THR A 198 5.89 -0.14 5.16
C THR A 198 5.24 0.38 6.46
N PRO A 199 4.08 1.04 6.39
CA PRO A 199 3.35 1.50 7.58
C PRO A 199 3.03 0.31 8.49
N THR A 200 3.25 0.46 9.79
CA THR A 200 3.03 -0.60 10.80
C THR A 200 1.55 -0.82 11.15
N GLY A 201 0.62 -0.47 10.25
CA GLY A 201 -0.81 -0.57 10.48
C GLY A 201 -1.28 -2.02 10.50
N SER A 202 -1.86 -2.46 11.63
CA SER A 202 -2.64 -3.71 11.68
C SER A 202 -3.79 -3.63 10.67
N PRO A 203 -4.15 -4.70 9.93
CA PRO A 203 -5.33 -4.68 9.07
C PRO A 203 -6.54 -4.33 9.95
N GLY A 204 -7.09 -3.14 9.74
CA GLY A 204 -8.35 -2.78 10.37
C GLY A 204 -9.38 -3.81 9.92
N SER A 205 -9.89 -4.60 10.87
CA SER A 205 -11.09 -5.42 10.68
C SER A 205 -12.29 -4.47 10.60
N GLY A 206 -12.35 -3.70 9.52
CA GLY A 206 -13.50 -2.90 9.15
C GLY A 206 -14.37 -3.75 8.25
N THR A 207 -15.28 -4.54 8.83
CA THR A 207 -16.41 -5.07 8.06
C THR A 207 -17.10 -3.89 7.37
N PRO A 208 -17.34 -3.93 6.04
CA PRO A 208 -18.01 -2.86 5.33
C PRO A 208 -19.43 -2.76 5.87
N THR A 209 -19.64 -1.83 6.79
CA THR A 209 -20.99 -1.48 7.22
C THR A 209 -21.50 -0.45 6.23
N SER A 210 -22.31 -0.91 5.29
CA SER A 210 -23.12 -0.06 4.42
C SER A 210 -24.18 0.65 5.28
N THR A 211 -23.79 1.67 6.05
CA THR A 211 -24.75 2.55 6.72
C THR A 211 -25.33 3.53 5.71
N THR A 212 -26.29 3.06 4.93
CA THR A 212 -27.34 3.92 4.37
C THR A 212 -28.20 4.45 5.52
N SER A 213 -27.75 5.53 6.16
CA SER A 213 -28.63 6.34 7.02
C SER A 213 -28.05 7.72 7.30
N SER A 214 -28.48 8.70 6.50
CA SER A 214 -28.97 9.97 7.07
C SER A 214 -29.84 10.72 6.06
N PRO A 215 -30.99 11.26 6.49
CA PRO A 215 -31.84 12.09 5.65
C PRO A 215 -31.16 13.43 5.43
N VAL A 216 -31.11 13.87 4.18
CA VAL A 216 -30.74 15.25 3.82
C VAL A 216 -31.71 16.20 4.54
N PRO A 217 -31.24 17.22 5.28
CA PRO A 217 -32.12 18.26 5.80
C PRO A 217 -32.81 18.96 4.64
N ARG A 218 -34.15 18.89 4.61
CA ARG A 218 -34.99 19.66 3.70
C ARG A 218 -34.73 21.15 3.94
N PRO A 219 -34.27 21.94 2.95
CA PRO A 219 -34.26 23.38 3.11
C PRO A 219 -35.72 23.85 3.26
N SER A 220 -35.99 24.57 4.34
CA SER A 220 -37.28 25.21 4.59
C SER A 220 -37.57 26.22 3.47
N PRO A 221 -38.83 26.38 3.01
CA PRO A 221 -39.14 27.39 2.00
C PRO A 221 -38.80 28.77 2.55
N SER A 222 -37.93 29.49 1.84
CA SER A 222 -37.72 30.91 2.07
C SER A 222 -39.00 31.63 1.65
N SER A 223 -39.83 31.98 2.62
CA SER A 223 -40.87 32.99 2.46
C SER A 223 -40.17 34.34 2.28
N VAL A 224 -40.12 34.83 1.05
CA VAL A 224 -39.85 36.24 0.77
C VAL A 224 -41.08 37.05 1.22
N PRO A 225 -40.96 38.01 2.14
CA PRO A 225 -42.03 38.96 2.43
C PRO A 225 -41.91 40.22 1.54
N GLY A 226 -43.02 40.62 0.92
CA GLY A 226 -43.24 41.92 0.25
C GLY A 226 -42.83 41.93 -1.23
N LYS A 227 -43.57 42.54 -2.16
CA LYS A 227 -44.57 43.61 -2.08
C LYS A 227 -45.47 43.54 -3.31
#